data_AF-A0A2S5NT10-F1
#
_entry.id   AF-A0A2S5NT10-F1
#
_cell.length_a   1.000
_cell.length_b   1.000
_cell.length_c   1.000
_cell.angle_alpha   90.00
_cell.angle_beta   90.00
_cell.angle_gamma   90.00
#
_symmetry.space_group_name_H-M   'P 1'
#
loop_
_entity.id
_entity.type
_entity.pdbx_description
1 polymer ?
#
loop_
_entity_poly.entity_id
_entity_poly.type
_entity_poly.pdbx_seq_one_letter_code
_entity_poly.pdbx_strand_id
1 'polypeptide(L)'
;MKPTSENLAWLNLPNMPAPIKALFAGYLLVVGVGLLMAGLQIMLTHGMADGKVGLSKNDIVYSYYGDRTHSLLESKLNGSMKANAPDQVRADIIQWVRKGAPKDDWDAHFKGVFAQHCVVCHSAIPNIPNFKNFEEVQKVAATGEGATIQGLTRVSHIHLFGISFIFFFIGFIFSFAVGVPKKLKIIAIAFPFAFLIIDILSWWLTKLTPGFAWFTIIGGIGYSVASTFMWITSMYQMFILSRSGKVYGNAWEQDL
;
A
#
# COMPACT_ATOMS: atom_id res chain seq x y z
N MET A 1 -31.63 37.74 17.06
CA MET A 1 -30.25 37.22 16.88
C MET A 1 -29.72 36.87 18.25
N LYS A 2 -29.42 35.59 18.53
CA LYS A 2 -28.63 35.24 19.72
C LYS A 2 -27.25 35.89 19.53
N PRO A 3 -26.67 36.52 20.56
CA PRO A 3 -25.31 37.03 20.47
C PRO A 3 -24.40 35.82 20.21
N THR A 4 -23.78 35.77 19.03
CA THR A 4 -22.62 34.92 18.80
C THR A 4 -21.60 35.33 19.84
N SER A 5 -21.19 34.42 20.72
CA SER A 5 -20.16 34.76 21.70
C SER A 5 -18.89 35.12 20.91
N GLU A 6 -18.53 36.40 20.87
CA GLU A 6 -17.28 36.89 20.25
C GLU A 6 -16.06 36.09 20.75
N ASN A 7 -16.17 35.46 21.93
CA ASN A 7 -15.17 34.65 22.60
C ASN A 7 -14.66 33.42 21.81
N LEU A 8 -15.37 32.91 20.80
CA LEU A 8 -14.99 31.67 20.08
C LEU A 8 -14.73 31.86 18.58
N ALA A 9 -14.68 33.10 18.09
CA ALA A 9 -14.47 33.41 16.67
C ALA A 9 -13.07 33.02 16.14
N TRP A 10 -12.14 32.65 17.03
CA TRP A 10 -10.81 32.15 16.67
C TRP A 10 -10.78 30.62 16.48
N LEU A 11 -11.82 29.88 16.87
CA LEU A 11 -11.93 28.42 16.75
C LEU A 11 -12.31 27.97 15.33
N ASN A 12 -11.50 28.37 14.35
CA ASN A 12 -11.60 27.93 12.96
C ASN A 12 -10.27 28.11 12.22
N LEU A 13 -10.13 27.48 11.06
CA LEU A 13 -8.89 27.51 10.29
C LEU A 13 -8.47 28.91 9.80
N PRO A 14 -9.38 29.79 9.30
CA PRO A 14 -8.98 31.14 8.88
C PRO A 14 -8.53 32.06 10.01
N ASN A 15 -9.20 32.03 11.17
CA ASN A 15 -9.03 33.01 12.24
C ASN A 15 -8.17 32.51 13.42
N MET A 16 -7.72 31.26 13.42
CA MET A 16 -6.86 30.75 14.50
C MET A 16 -5.47 31.42 14.56
N PRO A 17 -4.84 31.43 15.76
CA PRO A 17 -3.49 31.99 15.95
C PRO A 17 -2.42 31.34 15.08
N ALA A 18 -1.42 32.14 14.68
CA ALA A 18 -0.31 31.70 13.83
C ALA A 18 0.46 30.47 14.37
N PRO A 19 0.71 30.30 15.70
CA PRO A 19 1.37 29.10 16.20
C PRO A 19 0.60 27.80 15.90
N ILE A 20 -0.75 27.83 15.99
CA ILE A 20 -1.58 26.66 15.69
C ILE A 20 -1.58 26.39 14.19
N LYS A 21 -1.67 27.44 13.35
CA LYS A 21 -1.52 27.28 11.89
C LYS A 21 -0.19 26.66 11.51
N ALA A 22 0.90 27.10 12.13
CA ALA A 22 2.23 26.53 11.90
C ALA A 22 2.28 25.04 12.28
N LEU A 23 1.72 24.66 13.43
CA LEU A 23 1.62 23.27 13.85
C LEU A 23 0.81 22.42 12.85
N PHE A 24 -0.40 22.88 12.50
CA PHE A 24 -1.29 22.15 11.59
C PHE A 24 -0.69 22.04 10.19
N ALA A 25 -0.14 23.12 9.65
CA ALA A 25 0.51 23.13 8.35
C ALA A 25 1.77 22.25 8.34
N GLY A 26 2.60 22.31 9.38
CA GLY A 26 3.79 21.47 9.50
C GLY A 26 3.42 19.98 9.47
N TYR A 27 2.42 19.58 10.26
CA TYR A 27 1.90 18.21 10.23
C TYR A 27 1.38 17.82 8.85
N LEU A 28 0.51 18.65 8.24
CA LEU A 28 -0.09 18.37 6.93
C LEU A 28 0.97 18.27 5.82
N LEU A 29 2.02 19.08 5.86
CA LEU A 29 3.11 19.03 4.87
C LEU A 29 3.93 17.74 5.01
N VAL A 30 4.35 17.38 6.23
CA VAL A 30 5.13 16.16 6.48
C VAL A 30 4.33 14.92 6.08
N VAL A 31 3.06 14.86 6.47
CA VAL A 31 2.17 13.75 6.07
C VAL A 31 1.94 13.73 4.57
N GLY A 32 1.76 14.89 3.93
CA GLY A 32 1.61 14.99 2.47
C GLY A 32 2.80 14.40 1.73
N VAL A 33 4.03 14.75 2.14
CA VAL A 33 5.26 14.15 1.60
C VAL A 33 5.33 12.66 1.90
N GLY A 34 4.98 12.23 3.12
CA GLY A 34 4.94 10.82 3.49
C GLY A 34 3.99 9.98 2.63
N LEU A 35 2.80 10.51 2.30
CA LEU A 35 1.84 9.85 1.43
C LEU A 35 2.35 9.73 -0.02
N LEU A 36 3.04 10.74 -0.54
CA LEU A 36 3.69 10.66 -1.85
C LEU A 36 4.80 9.61 -1.87
N MET A 37 5.62 9.55 -0.83
CA MET A 37 6.66 8.52 -0.68
C MET A 37 6.07 7.11 -0.54
N ALA A 38 4.94 6.96 0.14
CA ALA A 38 4.22 5.69 0.20
C ALA A 38 3.70 5.27 -1.18
N GLY A 39 3.16 6.20 -1.96
CA GLY A 39 2.77 5.95 -3.36
C GLY A 39 3.94 5.50 -4.23
N LEU A 40 5.09 6.16 -4.11
CA LEU A 40 6.33 5.76 -4.79
C LEU A 40 6.77 4.36 -4.35
N GLN A 41 6.75 4.07 -3.05
CA GLN A 41 7.09 2.75 -2.52
C GLN A 41 6.21 1.66 -3.13
N ILE A 42 4.90 1.88 -3.25
CA ILE A 42 3.97 0.92 -3.87
C ILE A 42 4.35 0.66 -5.33
N MET A 43 4.69 1.71 -6.09
CA MET A 43 5.13 1.55 -7.48
C MET A 43 6.44 0.75 -7.57
N LEU A 44 7.38 0.97 -6.65
CA LEU A 44 8.66 0.27 -6.63
C LEU A 44 8.56 -1.18 -6.16
N THR A 45 7.64 -1.50 -5.24
CA THR A 45 7.51 -2.86 -4.68
C THR A 45 6.48 -3.72 -5.40
N HIS A 46 5.39 -3.13 -5.89
CA HIS A 46 4.27 -3.86 -6.49
C HIS A 46 4.02 -3.48 -7.94
N GLY A 47 4.47 -2.31 -8.42
CA GLY A 47 4.15 -1.81 -9.75
C GLY A 47 4.84 -2.50 -10.93
N MET A 48 5.44 -3.67 -10.70
CA MET A 48 6.03 -4.57 -11.72
C MET A 48 5.87 -6.05 -11.34
N ALA A 49 4.99 -6.39 -10.40
CA ALA A 49 4.84 -7.77 -9.92
C ALA A 49 4.25 -8.70 -11.00
N ASP A 50 3.47 -8.17 -11.93
CA ASP A 50 2.92 -8.83 -13.11
C ASP A 50 3.79 -8.66 -14.38
N GLY A 51 4.94 -7.98 -14.26
CA GLY A 51 5.88 -7.72 -15.34
C GLY A 51 5.54 -6.51 -16.22
N LYS A 52 4.49 -5.75 -15.92
CA LYS A 52 4.14 -4.49 -16.60
C LYS A 52 4.39 -3.29 -15.68
N VAL A 53 4.65 -2.13 -16.27
CA VAL A 53 4.79 -0.89 -15.51
C VAL A 53 3.42 -0.40 -15.05
N GLY A 54 3.24 -0.23 -13.74
CA GLY A 54 2.04 0.33 -13.12
C GLY A 54 1.42 -0.61 -12.09
N LEU A 55 0.40 -0.14 -11.36
CA LEU A 55 -0.32 -0.97 -10.40
C LEU A 55 -1.58 -1.55 -11.03
N SER A 56 -1.57 -2.86 -11.27
CA SER A 56 -2.66 -3.64 -11.80
C SER A 56 -3.31 -4.50 -10.71
N LYS A 57 -4.53 -4.98 -10.99
CA LYS A 57 -5.19 -5.99 -10.16
C LYS A 57 -4.29 -7.22 -9.98
N ASN A 58 -3.59 -7.62 -11.03
CA ASN A 58 -2.77 -8.83 -11.01
C ASN A 58 -1.55 -8.65 -10.11
N ASP A 59 -0.96 -7.46 -10.02
CA ASP A 59 0.13 -7.18 -9.08
C ASP A 59 -0.26 -7.45 -7.62
N ILE A 60 -1.49 -7.05 -7.25
CA ILE A 60 -2.05 -7.26 -5.92
C ILE A 60 -2.34 -8.75 -5.70
N VAL A 61 -2.89 -9.44 -6.70
CA VAL A 61 -3.11 -10.90 -6.64
C VAL A 61 -1.77 -11.63 -6.44
N TYR A 62 -0.75 -11.34 -7.24
CA TYR A 62 0.57 -11.95 -7.09
C TYR A 62 1.19 -11.66 -5.72
N SER A 63 1.01 -10.44 -5.20
CA SER A 63 1.58 -10.05 -3.91
C SER A 63 0.89 -10.74 -2.71
N TYR A 64 -0.43 -10.87 -2.72
CA TYR A 64 -1.19 -11.37 -1.56
C TYR A 64 -1.68 -12.82 -1.69
N TYR A 65 -2.22 -13.19 -2.85
CA TYR A 65 -2.68 -14.56 -3.14
C TYR A 65 -1.53 -15.48 -3.56
N GLY A 66 -0.54 -14.91 -4.24
CA GLY A 66 0.53 -15.64 -4.90
C GLY A 66 0.13 -16.21 -6.25
N ASP A 67 1.10 -16.77 -6.96
CA ASP A 67 0.84 -17.55 -8.16
C ASP A 67 0.63 -19.03 -7.78
N ARG A 68 -0.65 -19.44 -7.75
CA ARG A 68 -1.02 -20.85 -7.48
C ARG A 68 -0.81 -21.76 -8.69
N THR A 69 -0.58 -21.17 -9.85
CA THR A 69 -0.43 -21.86 -11.12
C THR A 69 1.03 -22.08 -11.51
N HIS A 70 1.92 -21.18 -11.11
CA HIS A 70 3.35 -21.22 -11.40
C HIS A 70 4.17 -20.98 -10.13
N SER A 71 5.29 -21.66 -10.00
CA SER A 71 6.25 -21.41 -8.91
C SER A 71 7.06 -20.14 -9.17
N LEU A 72 7.72 -19.63 -8.12
CA LEU A 72 8.65 -18.50 -8.28
C LEU A 72 9.75 -18.81 -9.31
N LEU A 73 10.28 -20.03 -9.28
CA LEU A 73 11.28 -20.50 -10.23
C LEU A 73 10.74 -20.50 -11.67
N GLU A 74 9.52 -20.99 -11.88
CA GLU A 74 8.86 -21.00 -13.19
C GLU A 74 8.60 -19.58 -13.70
N SER A 75 8.07 -18.68 -12.87
CA SER A 75 7.81 -17.29 -13.24
C SER A 75 9.10 -16.56 -13.62
N LYS A 76 10.20 -16.77 -12.87
CA LYS A 76 11.50 -16.16 -13.18
C LYS A 76 12.09 -16.71 -14.47
N LEU A 77 12.00 -18.02 -14.70
CA LEU A 77 12.45 -18.65 -15.93
C LEU A 77 11.66 -18.15 -17.14
N ASN A 78 10.35 -17.92 -17.02
CA ASN A 78 9.55 -17.33 -18.11
C ASN A 78 9.72 -15.80 -18.27
N GLY A 79 10.28 -15.12 -17.25
CA GLY A 79 10.46 -13.68 -17.20
C GLY A 79 11.92 -13.23 -17.17
N SER A 80 12.34 -12.63 -16.05
CA SER A 80 13.65 -11.95 -15.94
C SER A 80 14.87 -12.87 -16.10
N MET A 81 14.71 -14.19 -15.92
CA MET A 81 15.78 -15.18 -16.09
C MET A 81 15.69 -15.96 -17.40
N LYS A 82 14.75 -15.60 -18.29
CA LYS A 82 14.52 -16.30 -19.57
C LYS A 82 15.77 -16.42 -20.42
N ALA A 83 16.56 -15.35 -20.51
CA ALA A 83 17.78 -15.31 -21.31
C ALA A 83 18.98 -16.05 -20.70
N ASN A 84 18.87 -16.51 -19.45
CA ASN A 84 20.00 -17.06 -18.68
C ASN A 84 20.08 -18.60 -18.74
N ALA A 85 19.16 -19.27 -19.42
CA ALA A 85 19.21 -20.70 -19.68
C ALA A 85 18.67 -21.02 -21.08
N PRO A 86 19.22 -22.03 -21.79
CA PRO A 86 18.68 -22.48 -23.07
C PRO A 86 17.21 -22.88 -22.97
N ASP A 87 16.45 -22.71 -24.06
CA ASP A 87 15.01 -22.95 -24.06
C ASP A 87 14.62 -24.38 -23.65
N GLN A 88 15.39 -25.38 -24.09
CA GLN A 88 15.19 -26.79 -23.74
C GLN A 88 15.42 -27.05 -22.25
N VAL A 89 16.53 -26.54 -21.71
CA VAL A 89 16.86 -26.65 -20.27
C VAL A 89 15.79 -25.98 -19.43
N ARG A 90 15.33 -24.81 -19.86
CA ARG A 90 14.27 -24.06 -19.18
C ARG A 90 12.95 -24.84 -19.16
N ALA A 91 12.53 -25.37 -20.30
CA ALA A 91 11.30 -26.15 -20.40
C ALA A 91 11.34 -27.40 -19.51
N ASP A 92 12.49 -28.06 -19.45
CA ASP A 92 12.72 -29.24 -18.62
C ASP A 92 12.64 -28.92 -17.11
N ILE A 93 13.32 -27.85 -16.66
CA ILE A 93 13.21 -27.37 -15.27
C ILE A 93 11.75 -27.01 -14.93
N ILE A 94 11.05 -26.29 -15.82
CA ILE A 94 9.65 -25.92 -15.59
C ILE A 94 8.76 -27.17 -15.45
N GLN A 95 8.97 -28.19 -16.27
CA GLN A 95 8.19 -29.42 -16.17
C GLN A 95 8.43 -30.16 -14.85
N TRP A 96 9.67 -30.22 -14.38
CA TRP A 96 10.01 -30.82 -13.08
C TRP A 96 9.42 -30.03 -11.91
N VAL A 97 9.49 -28.71 -11.98
CA VAL A 97 8.93 -27.83 -10.95
C VAL A 97 7.40 -27.94 -10.86
N ARG A 98 6.71 -28.07 -11.99
CA ARG A 98 5.25 -28.32 -12.03
C ARG A 98 4.84 -29.66 -11.40
N LYS A 99 5.76 -30.63 -11.32
CA LYS A 99 5.56 -31.90 -10.58
C LYS A 99 5.83 -31.78 -9.08
N GLY A 100 6.10 -30.57 -8.57
CA GLY A 100 6.44 -30.32 -7.17
C GLY A 100 7.93 -30.48 -6.85
N ALA A 101 8.80 -30.48 -7.86
CA ALA A 101 10.24 -30.64 -7.72
C ALA A 101 10.63 -31.86 -6.85
N PRO A 102 10.26 -33.09 -7.28
CA PRO A 102 10.59 -34.31 -6.54
C PRO A 102 12.10 -34.46 -6.36
N LYS A 103 12.51 -34.84 -5.15
CA LYS A 103 13.91 -34.99 -4.77
C LYS A 103 14.61 -36.12 -5.54
N ASP A 104 13.88 -37.16 -5.93
CA ASP A 104 14.43 -38.32 -6.63
C ASP A 104 15.06 -37.94 -7.99
N ASP A 105 14.51 -36.93 -8.67
CA ASP A 105 15.04 -36.41 -9.93
C ASP A 105 16.22 -35.43 -9.71
N TRP A 106 16.42 -34.93 -8.49
CA TRP A 106 17.40 -33.90 -8.20
C TRP A 106 18.83 -34.39 -8.40
N ASP A 107 19.25 -35.41 -7.66
CA ASP A 107 20.64 -35.88 -7.72
C ASP A 107 20.95 -36.55 -9.07
N ALA A 108 19.95 -37.15 -9.72
CA ALA A 108 20.11 -37.84 -10.99
C ALA A 108 20.27 -36.90 -12.20
N HIS A 109 19.64 -35.73 -12.17
CA HIS A 109 19.58 -34.84 -13.34
C HIS A 109 19.70 -33.35 -12.96
N PHE A 110 18.76 -32.83 -12.16
CA PHE A 110 18.62 -31.39 -11.98
C PHE A 110 19.77 -30.73 -11.21
N LYS A 111 20.46 -31.46 -10.33
CA LYS A 111 21.66 -30.96 -9.64
C LYS A 111 22.77 -30.58 -10.63
N GLY A 112 22.97 -31.39 -11.68
CA GLY A 112 23.92 -31.10 -12.76
C GLY A 112 23.47 -29.91 -13.59
N VAL A 113 22.18 -29.86 -13.95
CA VAL A 113 21.59 -28.76 -14.72
C VAL A 113 21.73 -27.42 -14.00
N PHE A 114 21.38 -27.36 -12.71
CA PHE A 114 21.49 -26.15 -11.91
C PHE A 114 22.96 -25.75 -11.68
N ALA A 115 23.86 -26.72 -11.52
CA ALA A 115 25.30 -26.45 -11.41
C ALA A 115 25.86 -25.76 -12.66
N GLN A 116 25.41 -26.18 -13.85
CA GLN A 116 25.86 -25.64 -15.12
C GLN A 116 25.27 -24.26 -15.44
N HIS A 117 23.98 -24.05 -15.16
CA HIS A 117 23.25 -22.88 -15.67
C HIS A 117 22.88 -21.83 -14.61
N CYS A 118 22.88 -22.18 -13.32
CA CYS A 118 22.26 -21.33 -12.31
C CYS A 118 23.20 -21.01 -11.13
N VAL A 119 23.99 -21.99 -10.67
CA VAL A 119 24.87 -21.89 -9.48
C VAL A 119 25.97 -20.83 -9.64
N VAL A 120 26.38 -20.50 -10.87
CA VAL A 120 27.38 -19.45 -11.12
C VAL A 120 26.99 -18.13 -10.45
N CYS A 121 25.71 -17.76 -10.51
CA CYS A 121 25.18 -16.58 -9.83
C CYS A 121 24.50 -16.93 -8.50
N HIS A 122 23.81 -18.07 -8.43
CA HIS A 122 23.03 -18.51 -7.27
C HIS A 122 23.82 -19.40 -6.30
N SER A 123 25.01 -18.96 -5.85
CA SER A 123 25.82 -19.74 -4.90
C SER A 123 26.33 -19.00 -3.68
N ALA A 124 26.54 -17.67 -3.79
CA ALA A 124 27.09 -16.86 -2.71
C ALA A 124 26.60 -15.40 -2.71
N ILE A 125 25.71 -15.02 -3.62
CA ILE A 125 25.18 -13.66 -3.67
C ILE A 125 24.17 -13.48 -2.51
N PRO A 126 24.36 -12.48 -1.64
CA PRO A 126 23.41 -12.18 -0.56
C PRO A 126 22.01 -11.88 -1.10
N ASN A 127 20.96 -12.28 -0.36
CA ASN A 127 19.55 -12.04 -0.66
C ASN A 127 18.97 -12.70 -1.93
N ILE A 128 19.64 -13.71 -2.50
CA ILE A 128 19.05 -14.59 -3.51
C ILE A 128 19.23 -16.07 -3.12
N PRO A 129 18.35 -16.99 -3.56
CA PRO A 129 18.44 -18.40 -3.19
C PRO A 129 19.75 -19.04 -3.66
N ASN A 130 20.33 -19.89 -2.82
CA ASN A 130 21.52 -20.69 -3.08
C ASN A 130 21.15 -22.04 -3.69
N PHE A 131 21.38 -22.17 -4.99
CA PHE A 131 21.04 -23.35 -5.78
C PHE A 131 22.05 -24.50 -5.66
N LYS A 132 23.05 -24.39 -4.78
CA LYS A 132 23.80 -25.57 -4.31
C LYS A 132 22.97 -26.43 -3.35
N ASN A 133 22.01 -25.83 -2.67
CA ASN A 133 21.19 -26.47 -1.65
C ASN A 133 19.84 -26.86 -2.26
N PHE A 134 19.50 -28.15 -2.26
CA PHE A 134 18.22 -28.63 -2.80
C PHE A 134 17.04 -27.99 -2.07
N GLU A 135 17.14 -27.82 -0.76
CA GLU A 135 16.10 -27.27 0.09
C GLU A 135 15.75 -25.83 -0.32
N GLU A 136 16.71 -25.05 -0.80
CA GLU A 136 16.47 -23.68 -1.28
C GLU A 136 15.85 -23.66 -2.68
N VAL A 137 16.25 -24.60 -3.55
CA VAL A 137 15.60 -24.79 -4.86
C VAL A 137 14.16 -25.24 -4.68
N GLN A 138 13.91 -26.19 -3.77
CA GLN A 138 12.58 -26.71 -3.49
C GLN A 138 11.64 -25.63 -2.95
N LYS A 139 12.15 -24.71 -2.10
CA LYS A 139 11.38 -23.56 -1.62
C LYS A 139 10.89 -22.65 -2.75
N VAL A 140 11.72 -22.41 -3.76
CA VAL A 140 11.33 -21.53 -4.89
C VAL A 140 10.64 -22.28 -6.03
N ALA A 141 10.74 -23.61 -6.03
CA ALA A 141 9.97 -24.50 -6.91
C ALA A 141 8.55 -24.76 -6.39
N ALA A 142 8.29 -24.52 -5.10
CA ALA A 142 6.93 -24.51 -4.57
C ALA A 142 6.07 -23.42 -5.23
N THR A 143 4.78 -23.67 -5.38
CA THR A 143 3.82 -22.69 -5.87
C THR A 143 3.81 -21.46 -4.95
N GLY A 144 3.66 -20.28 -5.54
CA GLY A 144 3.70 -19.04 -4.77
C GLY A 144 2.48 -18.92 -3.87
N GLU A 145 2.68 -18.86 -2.55
CA GLU A 145 1.59 -18.69 -1.58
C GLU A 145 1.23 -17.22 -1.28
N GLY A 146 1.92 -16.28 -1.94
CA GLY A 146 1.80 -14.85 -1.71
C GLY A 146 2.33 -14.44 -0.33
N ALA A 147 1.81 -13.35 0.22
CA ALA A 147 2.17 -12.86 1.55
C ALA A 147 1.95 -13.92 2.64
N THR A 148 2.94 -14.17 3.50
CA THR A 148 2.79 -15.09 4.64
C THR A 148 1.77 -14.56 5.65
N ILE A 149 1.15 -15.44 6.44
CA ILE A 149 0.20 -15.01 7.49
C ILE A 149 0.91 -14.10 8.50
N GLN A 150 2.12 -14.45 8.95
CA GLN A 150 2.87 -13.59 9.88
C GLN A 150 3.19 -12.21 9.27
N GLY A 151 3.60 -12.19 7.99
CA GLY A 151 3.87 -10.95 7.26
C GLY A 151 2.61 -10.09 7.14
N LEU A 152 1.49 -10.70 6.76
CA LEU A 152 0.21 -10.03 6.62
C LEU A 152 -0.29 -9.48 7.96
N THR A 153 -0.23 -10.25 9.05
CA THR A 153 -0.56 -9.78 10.40
C THR A 153 0.29 -8.59 10.81
N ARG A 154 1.61 -8.64 10.59
CA ARG A 154 2.52 -7.54 10.93
C ARG A 154 2.17 -6.27 10.17
N VAL A 155 2.01 -6.36 8.85
CA VAL A 155 1.73 -5.20 7.99
C VAL A 155 0.34 -4.64 8.27
N SER A 156 -0.67 -5.49 8.46
CA SER A 156 -2.03 -5.08 8.87
C SER A 156 -2.02 -4.32 10.20
N HIS A 157 -1.28 -4.82 11.21
CA HIS A 157 -1.17 -4.14 12.50
C HIS A 157 -0.56 -2.74 12.36
N ILE A 158 0.58 -2.64 11.66
CA ILE A 158 1.27 -1.35 11.45
C ILE A 158 0.39 -0.36 10.68
N HIS A 159 -0.33 -0.82 9.64
CA HIS A 159 -1.17 0.05 8.83
C HIS A 159 -2.43 0.51 9.57
N LEU A 160 -3.12 -0.39 10.27
CA LEU A 160 -4.32 -0.02 11.04
C LEU A 160 -4.00 1.04 12.10
N PHE A 161 -2.94 0.86 12.88
CA PHE A 161 -2.55 1.84 13.89
C PHE A 161 -1.93 3.10 13.28
N GLY A 162 -0.97 2.96 12.36
CA GLY A 162 -0.28 4.11 11.78
C GLY A 162 -1.19 5.02 10.98
N ILE A 163 -1.97 4.45 10.06
CA ILE A 163 -2.84 5.23 9.15
C ILE A 163 -4.06 5.79 9.90
N SER A 164 -4.57 5.11 10.92
CA SER A 164 -5.67 5.67 11.73
C SER A 164 -5.25 6.96 12.44
N PHE A 165 -4.01 7.08 12.94
CA PHE A 165 -3.50 8.35 13.47
C PHE A 165 -3.41 9.42 12.39
N ILE A 166 -2.97 9.07 11.18
CA ILE A 166 -2.92 10.00 10.05
C ILE A 166 -4.31 10.60 9.80
N PHE A 167 -5.31 9.74 9.64
CA PHE A 167 -6.69 10.15 9.39
C PHE A 167 -7.32 10.89 10.56
N PHE A 168 -6.99 10.49 11.79
CA PHE A 168 -7.45 11.19 12.98
C PHE A 168 -6.98 12.64 12.99
N PHE A 169 -5.69 12.89 12.80
CA PHE A 169 -5.17 14.26 12.83
C PHE A 169 -5.58 15.09 11.60
N ILE A 170 -5.62 14.51 10.39
CA ILE A 170 -6.13 15.22 9.21
C ILE A 170 -7.60 15.58 9.42
N GLY A 171 -8.44 14.63 9.85
CA GLY A 171 -9.84 14.84 10.13
C GLY A 171 -10.08 15.84 11.26
N PHE A 172 -9.26 15.78 12.32
CA PHE A 172 -9.29 16.71 13.43
C PHE A 172 -8.98 18.14 12.96
N ILE A 173 -7.91 18.35 12.20
CA ILE A 173 -7.56 19.67 11.64
C ILE A 173 -8.69 20.16 10.73
N PHE A 174 -9.18 19.32 9.84
CA PHE A 174 -10.26 19.65 8.93
C PHE A 174 -11.59 19.95 9.64
N SER A 175 -11.81 19.41 10.84
CA SER A 175 -13.02 19.72 11.62
C SER A 175 -13.17 21.21 11.95
N PHE A 176 -12.05 21.95 12.01
CA PHE A 176 -12.02 23.41 12.18
C PHE A 176 -12.34 24.20 10.89
N ALA A 177 -12.59 23.52 9.76
CA ALA A 177 -12.91 24.18 8.50
C ALA A 177 -14.28 24.85 8.55
N VAL A 178 -14.37 26.07 8.00
CA VAL A 178 -15.60 26.87 7.89
C VAL A 178 -16.16 26.82 6.48
N GLY A 179 -17.46 27.07 6.32
CA GLY A 179 -18.12 27.06 5.00
C GLY A 179 -18.29 25.67 4.36
N VAL A 180 -17.95 24.60 5.09
CA VAL A 180 -18.22 23.22 4.67
C VAL A 180 -19.55 22.76 5.31
N PRO A 181 -20.51 22.23 4.54
CA PRO A 181 -21.76 21.71 5.11
C PRO A 181 -21.50 20.57 6.10
N LYS A 182 -22.20 20.57 7.25
CA LYS A 182 -22.12 19.53 8.29
C LYS A 182 -22.06 18.10 7.75
N LYS A 183 -22.99 17.72 6.86
CA LYS A 183 -23.06 16.37 6.28
C LYS A 183 -21.78 16.00 5.54
N LEU A 184 -21.24 16.93 4.74
CA LEU A 184 -20.00 16.71 4.00
C LEU A 184 -18.80 16.61 4.95
N LYS A 185 -18.77 17.42 6.03
CA LYS A 185 -17.73 17.36 7.04
C LYS A 185 -17.68 15.99 7.73
N ILE A 186 -18.84 15.48 8.18
CA ILE A 186 -18.95 14.16 8.81
C ILE A 186 -18.52 13.06 7.84
N ILE A 187 -19.02 13.08 6.60
CA ILE A 187 -18.66 12.07 5.60
C ILE A 187 -17.16 12.11 5.33
N ALA A 188 -16.59 13.28 5.04
CA ALA A 188 -15.17 13.42 4.74
C ALA A 188 -14.25 12.90 5.87
N ILE A 189 -14.65 13.08 7.13
CA ILE A 189 -13.90 12.59 8.30
C ILE A 189 -14.06 11.08 8.48
N ALA A 190 -15.27 10.53 8.35
CA ALA A 190 -15.53 9.11 8.58
C ALA A 190 -15.03 8.20 7.44
N PHE A 191 -15.06 8.71 6.20
CA PHE A 191 -14.81 7.93 4.99
C PHE A 191 -13.42 7.28 4.95
N PRO A 192 -12.30 7.96 5.27
CA PRO A 192 -10.98 7.33 5.31
C PRO A 192 -10.89 6.12 6.24
N PHE A 193 -11.53 6.17 7.41
CA PHE A 193 -11.50 5.04 8.36
C PHE A 193 -12.27 3.83 7.84
N ALA A 194 -13.43 4.04 7.21
CA ALA A 194 -14.18 2.96 6.59
C ALA A 194 -13.37 2.29 5.47
N PHE A 195 -12.72 3.08 4.62
CA PHE A 195 -11.90 2.57 3.52
C PHE A 195 -10.60 1.91 4.01
N LEU A 196 -10.01 2.36 5.13
CA LEU A 196 -8.88 1.67 5.76
C LEU A 196 -9.26 0.25 6.20
N ILE A 197 -10.42 0.09 6.83
CA ILE A 197 -10.91 -1.22 7.26
C ILE A 197 -11.14 -2.12 6.02
N ILE A 198 -11.81 -1.58 4.99
CA ILE A 198 -12.04 -2.32 3.73
C ILE A 198 -10.71 -2.71 3.07
N ASP A 199 -9.74 -1.81 3.03
CA ASP A 199 -8.43 -2.05 2.42
C ASP A 199 -7.72 -3.21 3.12
N ILE A 200 -7.58 -3.16 4.45
CA ILE A 200 -6.92 -4.24 5.20
C ILE A 200 -7.68 -5.57 5.07
N LEU A 201 -9.01 -5.55 5.20
CA LEU A 201 -9.83 -6.76 5.00
C LEU A 201 -9.65 -7.33 3.59
N SER A 202 -9.51 -6.46 2.58
CA SER A 202 -9.31 -6.89 1.20
C SER A 202 -7.99 -7.63 0.99
N TRP A 203 -6.93 -7.30 1.74
CA TRP A 203 -5.65 -8.04 1.64
C TRP A 203 -5.81 -9.47 2.15
N TRP A 204 -6.48 -9.64 3.29
CA TRP A 204 -6.81 -10.95 3.86
C TRP A 204 -7.72 -11.76 2.94
N LEU A 205 -8.76 -11.13 2.40
CA LEU A 205 -9.66 -11.79 1.47
C LEU A 205 -8.97 -12.14 0.13
N THR A 206 -8.06 -11.28 -0.34
CA THR A 206 -7.29 -11.53 -1.57
C THR A 206 -6.36 -12.71 -1.40
N LYS A 207 -5.78 -12.90 -0.21
CA LYS A 207 -4.99 -14.10 0.11
C LYS A 207 -5.81 -15.40 -0.01
N LEU A 208 -7.11 -15.34 0.23
CA LEU A 208 -8.01 -16.50 0.10
C LEU A 208 -8.58 -16.66 -1.31
N THR A 209 -8.96 -15.55 -1.95
CA THR A 209 -9.60 -15.52 -3.27
C THR A 209 -9.15 -14.29 -4.07
N PRO A 210 -8.60 -14.46 -5.28
CA PRO A 210 -8.01 -13.36 -6.07
C PRO A 210 -9.00 -12.28 -6.55
N GLY A 211 -10.31 -12.52 -6.41
CA GLY A 211 -11.36 -11.57 -6.78
C GLY A 211 -11.36 -10.29 -5.94
N PHE A 212 -10.87 -10.35 -4.70
CA PHE A 212 -10.94 -9.22 -3.77
C PHE A 212 -9.86 -8.15 -3.99
N ALA A 213 -8.90 -8.37 -4.89
CA ALA A 213 -7.81 -7.43 -5.18
C ALA A 213 -8.31 -6.04 -5.64
N TRP A 214 -9.49 -5.98 -6.26
CA TRP A 214 -10.10 -4.70 -6.63
C TRP A 214 -10.50 -3.84 -5.42
N PHE A 215 -10.89 -4.46 -4.31
CA PHE A 215 -11.23 -3.73 -3.10
C PHE A 215 -10.01 -3.07 -2.46
N THR A 216 -8.81 -3.60 -2.66
CA THR A 216 -7.54 -2.96 -2.25
C THR A 216 -7.31 -1.66 -3.02
N ILE A 217 -7.49 -1.68 -4.34
CA ILE A 217 -7.35 -0.48 -5.19
C ILE A 217 -8.40 0.57 -4.82
N ILE A 218 -9.66 0.15 -4.70
CA ILE A 218 -10.78 1.03 -4.35
C ILE A 218 -10.58 1.60 -2.93
N GLY A 219 -10.13 0.76 -1.99
CA GLY A 219 -9.68 1.12 -0.65
C GLY A 219 -8.70 2.28 -0.68
N GLY A 220 -7.57 2.04 -1.34
CA GLY A 220 -6.47 2.99 -1.56
C GLY A 220 -6.92 4.34 -2.10
N ILE A 221 -7.65 4.33 -3.21
CA ILE A 221 -8.12 5.55 -3.86
C ILE A 221 -9.13 6.30 -2.96
N GLY A 222 -10.06 5.58 -2.34
CA GLY A 222 -11.14 6.16 -1.56
C GLY A 222 -10.65 6.99 -0.37
N TYR A 223 -9.76 6.42 0.47
CA TYR A 223 -9.20 7.19 1.58
C TYR A 223 -8.25 8.30 1.11
N SER A 224 -7.57 8.13 -0.04
CA SER A 224 -6.65 9.13 -0.58
C SER A 224 -7.39 10.37 -1.09
N VAL A 225 -8.52 10.19 -1.78
CA VAL A 225 -9.37 11.31 -2.26
C VAL A 225 -9.92 12.11 -1.07
N ALA A 226 -10.48 11.42 -0.07
CA ALA A 226 -11.02 12.08 1.12
C ALA A 226 -9.93 12.84 1.90
N SER A 227 -8.76 12.23 2.09
CA SER A 227 -7.62 12.88 2.76
C SER A 227 -7.10 14.09 1.97
N THR A 228 -7.05 14.01 0.64
CA THR A 228 -6.63 15.11 -0.23
C THR A 228 -7.60 16.28 -0.16
N PHE A 229 -8.91 16.02 -0.19
CA PHE A 229 -9.93 17.06 -0.02
C PHE A 229 -9.78 17.79 1.32
N MET A 230 -9.62 17.04 2.42
CA MET A 230 -9.42 17.62 3.75
C MET A 230 -8.12 18.42 3.84
N TRP A 231 -7.04 17.92 3.25
CA TRP A 231 -5.74 18.60 3.17
C TRP A 231 -5.84 19.93 2.42
N ILE A 232 -6.38 19.91 1.20
CA ILE A 232 -6.50 21.11 0.34
C ILE A 232 -7.36 22.15 1.02
N THR A 233 -8.52 21.74 1.55
CA THR A 233 -9.43 22.66 2.23
C THR A 233 -8.75 23.29 3.44
N SER A 234 -8.01 22.51 4.22
CA SER A 234 -7.37 23.01 5.43
C SER A 234 -6.25 24.01 5.11
N MET A 235 -5.38 23.67 4.15
CA MET A 235 -4.30 24.56 3.70
C MET A 235 -4.85 25.84 3.06
N TYR A 236 -5.87 25.73 2.22
CA TYR A 236 -6.54 26.88 1.61
C TYR A 236 -7.10 27.82 2.68
N GLN A 237 -7.80 27.28 3.69
CA GLN A 237 -8.42 28.11 4.70
C GLN A 237 -7.41 28.81 5.62
N MET A 238 -6.36 28.10 6.04
CA MET A 238 -5.33 28.67 6.91
C MET A 238 -4.53 29.80 6.23
N PHE A 239 -4.23 29.69 4.93
CA PHE A 239 -3.26 30.58 4.27
C PHE A 239 -3.84 31.52 3.21
N ILE A 240 -4.94 31.16 2.56
CA ILE A 240 -5.57 31.97 1.52
C ILE A 240 -6.81 32.65 2.08
N LEU A 241 -7.76 31.89 2.64
CA LEU A 241 -9.01 32.46 3.18
C LEU A 241 -8.75 33.40 4.36
N SER A 242 -7.76 33.08 5.19
CA SER A 242 -7.29 33.94 6.30
C SER A 242 -6.89 35.36 5.87
N ARG A 243 -6.51 35.57 4.59
CA ARG A 243 -6.10 36.90 4.09
C ARG A 243 -7.26 37.84 3.81
N SER A 244 -8.48 37.32 3.74
CA SER A 244 -9.68 38.11 3.47
C SER A 244 -10.05 39.07 4.61
N GLY A 245 -9.45 38.90 5.80
CA GLY A 245 -9.78 39.69 7.00
C GLY A 245 -11.18 39.39 7.57
N LYS A 246 -11.95 38.50 6.93
CA LYS A 246 -13.28 38.10 7.40
C LYS A 246 -13.16 37.24 8.66
N VAL A 247 -14.01 37.54 9.63
CA VAL A 247 -14.19 36.72 10.83
C VAL A 247 -15.27 35.70 10.52
N TYR A 248 -14.88 34.43 10.51
CA TYR A 248 -15.78 33.30 10.43
C TYR A 248 -16.03 32.86 11.89
N GLY A 249 -17.27 32.57 12.26
CA GLY A 249 -17.61 32.17 13.64
C GLY A 249 -16.95 30.86 14.07
N ASN A 250 -17.51 30.23 15.09
CA ASN A 250 -17.06 28.92 15.53
C ASN A 250 -17.22 27.88 14.40
N ALA A 251 -16.20 27.05 14.13
CA ALA A 251 -16.23 26.02 13.08
C ALA A 251 -17.36 24.97 13.24
N TRP A 252 -17.90 24.83 14.45
CA TRP A 252 -19.02 23.95 14.81
C TRP A 252 -20.30 24.71 15.12
N GLU A 253 -20.42 25.96 14.69
CA GLU A 253 -21.65 26.76 14.89
C GLU A 253 -22.88 26.12 14.23
N GLN A 254 -22.70 25.29 13.19
CA GLN A 254 -23.77 24.50 12.58
C GLN A 254 -24.18 23.26 13.39
N ASP A 255 -23.39 22.90 14.42
CA ASP A 255 -23.56 21.70 15.24
C ASP A 255 -24.14 21.99 16.64
N LEU A 256 -24.17 23.27 17.06
CA LEU A 256 -24.70 23.77 18.33
C LEU A 256 -26.12 24.35 18.16
#